data_AF-A0A847P701-F1
#
_entry.id   AF-A0A847P701-F1
#
_cell.length_a   1.000
_cell.length_b   1.000
_cell.length_c   1.000
_cell.angle_alpha   90.00
_cell.angle_beta   90.00
_cell.angle_gamma   90.00
#
_symmetry.space_group_name_H-M   'P 1'
#
loop_
_entity.id
_entity.type
_entity.pdbx_description
1 polymer ?
#
loop_
_entity_poly.entity_id
_entity_poly.type
_entity_poly.pdbx_seq_one_letter_code
_entity_poly.pdbx_strand_id
1 'polypeptide(L)'
;MENIKNLLTVPFSKSNYKKFIINFLKEAETLPILEKIPPTTFRKTIESYIVFGTYKDVDENEIIILSIKVKNNSSAQTAHRQFVAYLLENEFINYKAAIVAYYDDIRENWKLSFVTIEYSLSDKGVELKFKPAKRFSFLVGKDEPTKTYVQQLNPIYDSNDKPTLNQITDAFSVSRLSRDFYEQYKIKYFELYDYLITNTNFIKEAKRLGYIEIEKFATTFCKKTLGQIMFIHFVQKKGWMGVENCWGDGDKQYLLNTTKSYNGNNYFNDVLEPLFYNALNVKRTNDLYLGEKVPFLNGGLFHPIEDYDWKNIDFCIPNDYWYNEEDNGLLNILSHYNFTVDESNPEEQEVAIDPEMLGKIFESLLDTKDRSSLGAFYTPREIVHFMCEESLAVRLAKDTGFDYHSIANYIRYGDALKETEYIQTLAKEIDECISNYTIVDPAVG
;
A
#
# COMPACT_ATOMS: atom_id res chain seq x y z
N MET A 1 -18.62 -21.61 10.98
CA MET A 1 -18.79 -20.18 10.61
C MET A 1 -18.77 -20.07 9.09
N GLU A 2 -19.54 -19.14 8.53
CA GLU A 2 -19.49 -18.80 7.10
C GLU A 2 -18.10 -18.22 6.79
N ASN A 3 -17.44 -18.68 5.72
CA ASN A 3 -16.07 -18.28 5.39
C ASN A 3 -16.03 -16.78 5.08
N ILE A 4 -15.13 -16.03 5.74
CA ILE A 4 -14.94 -14.58 5.54
C ILE A 4 -14.79 -14.22 4.05
N LYS A 5 -14.15 -15.08 3.25
CA LYS A 5 -13.95 -14.87 1.81
C LYS A 5 -15.30 -14.69 1.11
N ASN A 6 -16.25 -15.57 1.36
CA ASN A 6 -17.57 -15.52 0.71
C ASN A 6 -18.34 -14.23 1.02
N LEU A 7 -18.02 -13.55 2.11
CA LEU A 7 -18.67 -12.30 2.52
C LEU A 7 -17.98 -11.06 1.94
N LEU A 8 -16.67 -11.10 1.75
CA LEU A 8 -15.85 -9.93 1.36
C LEU A 8 -15.40 -9.94 -0.11
N THR A 9 -15.43 -11.06 -0.83
CA THR A 9 -15.03 -11.16 -2.24
C THR A 9 -16.15 -10.84 -3.23
N VAL A 10 -17.20 -10.17 -2.75
CA VAL A 10 -18.43 -9.88 -3.50
C VAL A 10 -18.76 -8.39 -3.39
N PRO A 11 -19.54 -7.83 -4.34
CA PRO A 11 -20.04 -6.47 -4.22
C PRO A 11 -20.75 -6.24 -2.89
N PHE A 12 -20.69 -5.00 -2.40
CA PHE A 12 -21.26 -4.66 -1.09
C PHE A 12 -22.75 -5.04 -1.03
N SER A 13 -23.12 -5.77 0.02
CA SER A 13 -24.52 -5.98 0.36
C SER A 13 -24.74 -5.82 1.86
N LYS A 14 -25.83 -5.15 2.23
CA LYS A 14 -26.21 -4.91 3.63
C LYS A 14 -26.30 -6.23 4.42
N SER A 15 -26.76 -7.31 3.76
CA SER A 15 -26.88 -8.65 4.35
C SER A 15 -25.52 -9.27 4.67
N ASN A 16 -24.61 -9.32 3.69
CA ASN A 16 -23.28 -9.90 3.89
C ASN A 16 -22.45 -9.10 4.88
N TYR A 17 -22.53 -7.76 4.82
CA TYR A 17 -21.84 -6.90 5.76
C TYR A 17 -22.35 -7.12 7.20
N LYS A 18 -23.67 -7.21 7.40
CA LYS A 18 -24.24 -7.53 8.72
C LYS A 18 -23.74 -8.87 9.25
N LYS A 19 -23.77 -9.92 8.43
CA LYS A 19 -23.24 -11.25 8.79
C LYS A 19 -21.76 -11.19 9.17
N PHE A 20 -20.96 -10.49 8.35
CA PHE A 20 -19.54 -10.31 8.61
C PHE A 20 -19.30 -9.64 9.96
N ILE A 21 -19.97 -8.53 10.25
CA ILE A 21 -19.80 -7.79 11.51
C ILE A 21 -20.19 -8.63 12.72
N ILE A 22 -21.32 -9.34 12.67
CA ILE A 22 -21.75 -10.22 13.77
C ILE A 22 -20.71 -11.30 14.02
N ASN A 23 -20.19 -11.94 12.97
CA ASN A 23 -19.19 -13.00 13.12
C ASN A 23 -17.83 -12.45 13.54
N PHE A 24 -17.44 -11.26 13.07
CA PHE A 24 -16.15 -10.65 13.36
C PHE A 24 -16.08 -10.11 14.80
N LEU A 25 -17.13 -9.43 15.26
CA LEU A 25 -17.18 -8.80 16.59
C LEU A 25 -17.86 -9.68 17.66
N LYS A 26 -18.48 -10.79 17.27
CA LYS A 26 -19.25 -11.75 18.10
C LYS A 26 -20.52 -11.16 18.71
N GLU A 27 -20.39 -10.19 19.60
CA GLU A 27 -21.47 -9.61 20.40
C GLU A 27 -21.84 -8.19 19.94
N ALA A 28 -21.85 -7.94 18.63
CA ALA A 28 -22.30 -6.66 18.10
C ALA A 28 -23.82 -6.51 18.26
N GLU A 29 -24.26 -5.39 18.84
CA GLU A 29 -25.68 -5.04 18.95
C GLU A 29 -26.14 -4.44 17.61
N THR A 30 -27.07 -5.12 16.92
CA THR A 30 -27.54 -4.64 15.61
C THR A 30 -28.75 -3.72 15.76
N LEU A 31 -28.73 -2.59 15.05
CA LEU A 31 -29.83 -1.64 15.01
C LEU A 31 -30.72 -1.85 13.77
N PRO A 32 -31.97 -1.34 13.77
CA PRO A 32 -32.80 -1.31 12.57
C PRO A 32 -32.09 -0.57 11.43
N ILE A 33 -32.15 -1.14 10.23
CA ILE A 33 -31.54 -0.55 9.03
C ILE A 33 -32.36 0.67 8.62
N LEU A 34 -31.91 1.85 9.05
CA LEU A 34 -32.47 3.14 8.67
C LEU A 34 -31.43 3.93 7.89
N GLU A 35 -31.79 4.32 6.67
CA GLU A 35 -30.94 5.16 5.83
C GLU A 35 -31.07 6.62 6.24
N LYS A 36 -29.93 7.25 6.52
CA LYS A 36 -29.82 8.63 7.00
C LYS A 36 -29.16 9.51 5.94
N ILE A 37 -29.57 10.79 5.93
CA ILE A 37 -29.06 11.81 5.01
C ILE A 37 -27.87 12.50 5.68
N PRO A 38 -26.72 12.67 4.99
CA PRO A 38 -25.58 13.37 5.56
C PRO A 38 -25.85 14.89 5.71
N PRO A 39 -25.11 15.57 6.61
CA PRO A 39 -25.11 17.02 6.71
C PRO A 39 -24.81 17.68 5.35
N THR A 40 -25.34 18.88 5.12
CA THR A 40 -25.27 19.57 3.83
C THR A 40 -23.85 19.70 3.27
N THR A 41 -22.85 19.85 4.15
CA THR A 41 -21.43 19.93 3.80
C THR A 41 -20.89 18.70 3.09
N PHE A 42 -21.40 17.50 3.40
CA PHE A 42 -20.93 16.23 2.86
C PHE A 42 -21.77 15.70 1.68
N ARG A 43 -22.91 16.33 1.36
CA ARG A 43 -23.84 15.85 0.32
C ARG A 43 -23.28 15.83 -1.10
N LYS A 44 -22.18 16.56 -1.36
CA LYS A 44 -21.48 16.54 -2.66
C LYS A 44 -20.79 15.20 -2.90
N THR A 45 -20.33 14.52 -1.84
CA THR A 45 -19.51 13.31 -1.92
C THR A 45 -20.21 12.08 -1.35
N ILE A 46 -21.13 12.27 -0.41
CA ILE A 46 -21.84 11.20 0.29
C ILE A 46 -23.34 11.27 -0.02
N GLU A 47 -23.90 10.14 -0.41
CA GLU A 47 -25.33 10.01 -0.71
C GLU A 47 -26.14 9.74 0.56
N SER A 48 -25.72 8.74 1.32
CA SER A 48 -26.41 8.31 2.54
C SER A 48 -25.48 7.51 3.45
N TYR A 49 -25.91 7.29 4.69
CA TYR A 49 -25.24 6.40 5.63
C TYR A 49 -26.24 5.62 6.47
N ILE A 50 -25.81 4.48 7.00
CA ILE A 50 -26.60 3.59 7.86
C ILE A 50 -25.78 3.28 9.09
N VAL A 51 -26.42 3.34 10.26
CA VAL A 51 -25.86 2.80 11.51
C VAL A 51 -26.33 1.36 11.63
N PHE A 52 -25.42 0.41 11.43
CA PHE A 52 -25.72 -1.02 11.50
C PHE A 52 -25.84 -1.52 12.93
N GLY A 53 -25.11 -0.89 13.84
CA GLY A 53 -25.00 -1.37 15.20
C GLY A 53 -23.91 -0.69 15.98
N THR A 54 -23.77 -1.16 17.20
CA THR A 54 -22.75 -0.75 18.15
C THR A 54 -22.03 -2.00 18.65
N TYR A 55 -20.80 -1.82 19.10
CA TYR A 55 -20.02 -2.87 19.73
C TYR A 55 -19.25 -2.26 20.87
N LYS A 56 -19.15 -3.00 21.97
CA LYS A 56 -18.44 -2.57 23.17
C LYS A 56 -17.52 -3.69 23.58
N ASP A 57 -16.21 -3.48 23.61
CA ASP A 57 -15.25 -4.54 23.94
C ASP A 57 -15.19 -4.86 25.45
N VAL A 58 -14.30 -5.77 25.86
CA VAL A 58 -14.10 -6.18 27.26
C VAL A 58 -13.47 -5.08 28.14
N ASP A 59 -12.85 -4.07 27.53
CA ASP A 59 -12.24 -2.91 28.19
C ASP A 59 -13.19 -1.70 28.17
N GLU A 60 -14.48 -1.94 27.88
CA GLU A 60 -15.54 -0.94 27.81
C GLU A 60 -15.35 0.13 26.71
N ASN A 61 -14.51 -0.13 25.71
CA ASN A 61 -14.35 0.74 24.54
C ASN A 61 -15.54 0.55 23.58
N GLU A 62 -16.21 1.64 23.23
CA GLU A 62 -17.34 1.63 22.28
C GLU A 62 -16.88 1.89 20.85
N ILE A 63 -17.38 1.08 19.91
CA ILE A 63 -17.09 1.10 18.47
C ILE A 63 -18.42 1.14 17.71
N ILE A 64 -18.57 2.11 16.81
CA ILE A 64 -19.78 2.25 15.99
C ILE A 64 -19.63 1.50 14.66
N ILE A 65 -20.69 0.86 14.17
CA ILE A 65 -20.66 0.13 12.90
C ILE A 65 -21.52 0.88 11.88
N LEU A 66 -20.90 1.27 10.76
CA LEU A 66 -21.49 2.13 9.74
C LEU A 66 -21.38 1.51 8.34
N SER A 67 -22.32 1.85 7.46
CA SER A 67 -22.06 1.82 6.02
C SER A 67 -22.31 3.19 5.42
N ILE A 68 -21.48 3.61 4.48
CA ILE A 68 -21.58 4.88 3.79
C ILE A 68 -21.70 4.62 2.30
N LYS A 69 -22.82 5.07 1.73
CA LYS A 69 -23.01 5.11 0.30
C LYS A 69 -22.39 6.40 -0.23
N VAL A 70 -21.28 6.29 -0.93
CA VAL A 70 -20.63 7.44 -1.57
C VAL A 70 -21.28 7.72 -2.91
N LYS A 71 -21.11 8.94 -3.42
CA LYS A 71 -21.56 9.26 -4.78
C LYS A 71 -20.78 8.43 -5.78
N ASN A 72 -21.49 7.96 -6.80
CA ASN A 72 -20.93 7.15 -7.89
C ASN A 72 -19.66 7.79 -8.46
N ASN A 73 -18.59 6.99 -8.58
CA ASN A 73 -17.28 7.42 -9.06
C ASN A 73 -16.58 8.51 -8.21
N SER A 74 -17.05 8.80 -6.99
CA SER A 74 -16.35 9.71 -6.08
C SER A 74 -14.98 9.15 -5.70
N SER A 75 -13.92 9.90 -5.98
CA SER A 75 -12.56 9.67 -5.50
C SER A 75 -12.21 10.54 -4.29
N ALA A 76 -13.20 11.22 -3.67
CA ALA A 76 -13.01 12.16 -2.57
C ALA A 76 -12.71 11.47 -1.23
N GLN A 77 -11.61 10.72 -1.18
CA GLN A 77 -11.23 9.86 -0.05
C GLN A 77 -11.11 10.65 1.26
N THR A 78 -10.55 11.87 1.19
CA THR A 78 -10.45 12.83 2.29
C THR A 78 -11.82 13.22 2.84
N ALA A 79 -12.77 13.55 1.97
CA ALA A 79 -14.13 13.94 2.39
C ALA A 79 -14.86 12.76 3.05
N HIS A 80 -14.65 11.54 2.57
CA HIS A 80 -15.21 10.33 3.18
C HIS A 80 -14.67 10.10 4.61
N ARG A 81 -13.35 10.33 4.83
CA ARG A 81 -12.73 10.24 6.17
C ARG A 81 -13.27 11.28 7.12
N GLN A 82 -13.29 12.54 6.68
CA GLN A 82 -13.76 13.67 7.48
C GLN A 82 -15.22 13.52 7.90
N PHE A 83 -16.05 12.85 7.09
CA PHE A 83 -17.42 12.57 7.48
C PHE A 83 -17.52 11.63 8.69
N VAL A 84 -16.73 10.55 8.73
CA VAL A 84 -16.73 9.66 9.89
C VAL A 84 -16.13 10.33 11.12
N ALA A 85 -15.08 11.12 10.96
CA ALA A 85 -14.55 11.96 12.03
C ALA A 85 -15.62 12.91 12.58
N TYR A 86 -16.32 13.63 11.70
CA TYR A 86 -17.45 14.50 12.06
C TYR A 86 -18.54 13.74 12.82
N LEU A 87 -18.92 12.55 12.37
CA LEU A 87 -19.93 11.73 13.04
C LEU A 87 -19.48 11.33 14.45
N LEU A 88 -18.24 10.87 14.60
CA LEU A 88 -17.68 10.50 15.91
C LEU A 88 -17.55 11.72 16.85
N GLU A 89 -17.25 12.90 16.31
CA GLU A 89 -17.11 14.14 17.09
C GLU A 89 -18.45 14.77 17.50
N ASN A 90 -19.50 14.63 16.69
CA ASN A 90 -20.74 15.39 16.86
C ASN A 90 -21.97 14.52 17.19
N GLU A 91 -22.03 13.30 16.65
CA GLU A 91 -23.17 12.39 16.84
C GLU A 91 -22.83 11.22 17.79
N PHE A 92 -21.59 10.74 17.79
CA PHE A 92 -21.15 9.53 18.49
C PHE A 92 -19.98 9.82 19.45
N ILE A 93 -20.12 10.86 20.27
CA ILE A 93 -19.05 11.44 21.12
C ILE A 93 -18.35 10.42 22.05
N ASN A 94 -19.07 9.40 22.50
CA ASN A 94 -18.54 8.39 23.43
C ASN A 94 -17.81 7.23 22.73
N TYR A 95 -17.87 7.16 21.39
CA TYR A 95 -17.29 6.08 20.60
C TYR A 95 -15.84 6.39 20.27
N LYS A 96 -14.96 5.42 20.54
CA LYS A 96 -13.51 5.57 20.29
C LYS A 96 -13.10 5.26 18.86
N ALA A 97 -13.93 4.50 18.15
CA ALA A 97 -13.67 4.11 16.77
C ALA A 97 -14.94 3.78 15.99
N ALA A 98 -14.79 3.62 14.67
CA ALA A 98 -15.83 3.15 13.78
C ALA A 98 -15.30 2.05 12.84
N ILE A 99 -16.10 1.00 12.61
CA ILE A 99 -15.93 0.09 11.48
C ILE A 99 -16.91 0.50 10.39
N VAL A 100 -16.42 0.70 9.18
CA VAL A 100 -17.14 1.41 8.13
C VAL A 100 -16.99 0.71 6.79
N ALA A 101 -18.11 0.39 6.14
CA ALA A 101 -18.12 -0.03 4.74
C ALA A 101 -18.42 1.16 3.81
N TYR A 102 -17.49 1.52 2.94
CA TYR A 102 -17.72 2.52 1.88
C TYR A 102 -17.98 1.83 0.55
N TYR A 103 -19.10 2.17 -0.10
CA TYR A 103 -19.51 1.57 -1.36
C TYR A 103 -20.26 2.57 -2.24
N ASP A 104 -20.37 2.26 -3.54
CA ASP A 104 -21.26 2.92 -4.49
C ASP A 104 -22.02 1.88 -5.33
N ASP A 105 -22.91 2.32 -6.24
CA ASP A 105 -23.74 1.41 -7.03
C ASP A 105 -23.07 0.93 -8.32
N ILE A 106 -21.88 1.44 -8.66
CA ILE A 106 -21.19 1.16 -9.93
C ILE A 106 -20.06 0.15 -9.73
N ARG A 107 -19.26 0.32 -8.68
CA ARG A 107 -18.07 -0.47 -8.43
C ARG A 107 -18.44 -1.81 -7.81
N GLU A 108 -17.83 -2.87 -8.32
CA GLU A 108 -17.93 -4.23 -7.74
C GLU A 108 -16.96 -4.43 -6.56
N ASN A 109 -16.05 -3.47 -6.34
CA ASN A 109 -15.18 -3.38 -5.17
C ASN A 109 -15.62 -2.27 -4.20
N TRP A 110 -15.31 -2.45 -2.93
CA TRP A 110 -15.71 -1.55 -1.84
C TRP A 110 -14.65 -1.53 -0.74
N LYS A 111 -14.68 -0.53 0.15
CA LYS A 111 -13.66 -0.39 1.20
C LYS A 111 -14.21 -0.78 2.56
N LEU A 112 -13.58 -1.75 3.20
CA LEU A 112 -13.79 -2.06 4.62
C LEU A 112 -12.77 -1.27 5.43
N SER A 113 -13.23 -0.34 6.26
CA SER A 113 -12.35 0.59 6.98
C SER A 113 -12.55 0.56 8.48
N PHE A 114 -11.47 0.85 9.19
CA PHE A 114 -11.45 1.09 10.62
C PHE A 114 -10.94 2.53 10.86
N VAL A 115 -11.74 3.33 11.56
CA VAL A 115 -11.47 4.75 11.81
C VAL A 115 -11.34 4.97 13.31
N THR A 116 -10.23 5.54 13.77
CA THR A 116 -9.98 5.84 15.18
C THR A 116 -9.76 7.33 15.40
N ILE A 117 -10.14 7.83 16.58
CA ILE A 117 -9.79 9.19 17.02
C ILE A 117 -8.72 9.09 18.09
N GLU A 118 -7.62 9.83 17.91
CA GLU A 118 -6.62 10.03 18.95
C GLU A 118 -6.87 11.36 19.68
N TYR A 119 -6.87 11.30 21.02
CA TYR A 119 -6.94 12.49 21.87
C TYR A 119 -5.53 12.84 22.36
N SER A 120 -5.12 14.10 22.23
CA SER A 120 -3.90 14.60 22.87
C SER A 120 -4.23 15.56 24.02
N LEU A 121 -3.52 15.40 25.13
CA LEU A 121 -3.55 16.31 26.27
C LEU A 121 -2.58 17.46 25.99
N SER A 122 -3.03 18.71 26.11
CA SER A 122 -2.15 19.87 25.99
C SER A 122 -1.47 20.23 27.32
N ASP A 123 -0.24 20.75 27.27
CA ASP A 123 0.56 21.15 28.44
C ASP A 123 -0.02 22.33 29.25
N LYS A 124 -1.13 22.95 28.81
CA LYS A 124 -1.72 24.15 29.44
C LYS A 124 -3.08 23.94 30.10
N GLY A 125 -3.44 22.70 30.40
CA GLY A 125 -4.77 22.35 30.92
C GLY A 125 -5.64 21.74 29.84
N VAL A 126 -6.79 21.21 30.26
CA VAL A 126 -7.66 20.27 29.53
C VAL A 126 -8.32 20.90 28.30
N GLU A 127 -7.53 21.21 27.28
CA GLU A 127 -7.97 21.26 25.90
C GLU A 127 -7.59 19.93 25.27
N LEU A 128 -8.61 19.11 25.00
CA LEU A 128 -8.50 17.95 24.12
C LEU A 128 -8.24 18.47 22.72
N LYS A 129 -6.98 18.52 22.30
CA LYS A 129 -6.66 18.76 20.88
C LYS A 129 -6.89 17.46 20.15
N PHE A 130 -7.96 17.43 19.35
CA PHE A 130 -8.27 16.36 18.42
C PHE A 130 -7.10 16.19 17.47
N LYS A 131 -6.55 14.97 17.39
CA LYS A 131 -5.78 14.59 16.21
C LYS A 131 -6.76 14.20 15.10
N PRO A 132 -6.38 14.39 13.83
CA PRO A 132 -7.12 13.88 12.70
C PRO A 132 -7.37 12.38 12.86
N ALA A 133 -8.59 11.94 12.58
CA ALA A 133 -8.95 10.53 12.70
C ALA A 133 -8.08 9.67 11.76
N LYS A 134 -7.45 8.63 12.29
CA LYS A 134 -6.69 7.67 11.47
C LYS A 134 -7.67 6.70 10.83
N ARG A 135 -7.59 6.54 9.52
CA ARG A 135 -8.36 5.53 8.78
C ARG A 135 -7.43 4.48 8.20
N PHE A 136 -7.75 3.22 8.49
CA PHE A 136 -7.13 2.04 7.91
C PHE A 136 -8.15 1.33 7.03
N SER A 137 -7.82 1.06 5.77
CA SER A 137 -8.78 0.51 4.81
C SER A 137 -8.25 -0.72 4.08
N PHE A 138 -9.05 -1.78 4.04
CA PHE A 138 -8.91 -2.86 3.07
C PHE A 138 -9.77 -2.56 1.85
N LEU A 139 -9.19 -2.68 0.65
CA LEU A 139 -9.97 -2.80 -0.58
C LEU A 139 -10.43 -4.26 -0.72
N VAL A 140 -11.75 -4.45 -0.82
CA VAL A 140 -12.40 -5.76 -0.90
C VAL A 140 -13.40 -5.78 -2.05
N GLY A 141 -13.96 -6.94 -2.35
CA GLY A 141 -14.92 -7.13 -3.43
C GLY A 141 -14.40 -8.05 -4.52
N LYS A 142 -15.04 -7.99 -5.68
CA LYS A 142 -14.76 -8.90 -6.79
C LYS A 142 -13.38 -8.65 -7.38
N ASP A 143 -12.67 -9.72 -7.72
CA ASP A 143 -11.34 -9.72 -8.34
C ASP A 143 -10.21 -9.08 -7.50
N GLU A 144 -10.50 -8.64 -6.27
CA GLU A 144 -9.49 -8.13 -5.34
C GLU A 144 -8.69 -9.27 -4.67
N PRO A 145 -7.36 -9.10 -4.49
CA PRO A 145 -6.53 -10.07 -3.78
C PRO A 145 -7.06 -10.35 -2.36
N THR A 146 -7.43 -11.60 -2.09
CA THR A 146 -8.17 -11.95 -0.88
C THR A 146 -7.29 -12.27 0.32
N LYS A 147 -6.06 -12.72 0.06
CA LYS A 147 -5.23 -13.38 1.07
C LYS A 147 -4.77 -12.41 2.17
N THR A 148 -4.50 -11.15 1.83
CA THR A 148 -4.10 -10.09 2.79
C THR A 148 -5.14 -9.85 3.89
N TYR A 149 -6.36 -9.44 3.54
CA TYR A 149 -7.37 -9.13 4.55
C TYR A 149 -7.89 -10.39 5.25
N VAL A 150 -7.88 -11.55 4.59
CA VAL A 150 -8.21 -12.83 5.24
C VAL A 150 -7.17 -13.16 6.32
N GLN A 151 -5.87 -13.09 6.01
CA GLN A 151 -4.81 -13.38 6.99
C GLN A 151 -4.84 -12.41 8.17
N GLN A 152 -5.14 -11.13 7.93
CA GLN A 152 -5.21 -10.11 8.96
C GLN A 152 -6.46 -10.24 9.85
N LEU A 153 -7.63 -10.50 9.25
CA LEU A 153 -8.91 -10.54 9.97
C LEU A 153 -9.24 -11.92 10.56
N ASN A 154 -8.75 -13.02 9.99
CA ASN A 154 -9.05 -14.38 10.45
C ASN A 154 -8.73 -14.66 11.92
N PRO A 155 -7.60 -14.19 12.47
CA PRO A 155 -7.30 -14.43 13.88
C PRO A 155 -8.40 -13.92 14.83
N ILE A 156 -9.12 -12.86 14.44
CA ILE A 156 -10.30 -12.36 15.15
C ILE A 156 -11.57 -13.11 14.69
N TYR A 157 -11.74 -13.27 13.38
CA TYR A 157 -12.94 -13.85 12.79
C TYR A 157 -13.17 -15.31 13.22
N ASP A 158 -12.12 -16.12 13.32
CA ASP A 158 -12.18 -17.54 13.70
C ASP A 158 -12.13 -17.76 15.22
N SER A 159 -11.73 -16.74 15.99
CA SER A 159 -11.77 -16.79 17.46
C SER A 159 -13.21 -16.88 17.95
N ASN A 160 -13.44 -17.47 19.12
CA ASN A 160 -14.73 -17.38 19.82
C ASN A 160 -14.80 -16.16 20.75
N ASP A 161 -13.65 -15.53 21.00
CA ASP A 161 -13.55 -14.42 21.94
C ASP A 161 -13.94 -13.10 21.29
N LYS A 162 -14.40 -12.21 22.16
CA LYS A 162 -14.75 -10.84 21.85
C LYS A 162 -13.49 -10.01 21.61
N PRO A 163 -13.27 -9.44 20.41
CA PRO A 163 -12.01 -8.75 20.11
C PRO A 163 -11.90 -7.39 20.82
N THR A 164 -10.75 -7.10 21.42
CA THR A 164 -10.47 -5.78 22.01
C THR A 164 -10.26 -4.73 20.92
N LEU A 165 -10.43 -3.45 21.24
CA LEU A 165 -10.10 -2.34 20.35
C LEU A 165 -8.66 -2.45 19.82
N ASN A 166 -7.73 -2.87 20.67
CA ASN A 166 -6.33 -3.08 20.28
C ASN A 166 -6.17 -4.23 19.27
N GLN A 167 -6.87 -5.35 19.46
CA GLN A 167 -6.84 -6.45 18.49
C GLN A 167 -7.42 -6.02 17.15
N ILE A 168 -8.54 -5.28 17.14
CA ILE A 168 -9.12 -4.74 15.91
C ILE A 168 -8.15 -3.76 15.24
N THR A 169 -7.53 -2.86 16.03
CA THR A 169 -6.54 -1.90 15.52
C THR A 169 -5.35 -2.62 14.87
N ASP A 170 -4.81 -3.65 15.53
CA ASP A 170 -3.71 -4.45 14.99
C ASP A 170 -4.09 -5.22 13.72
N ALA A 171 -5.32 -5.75 13.66
CA ALA A 171 -5.83 -6.44 12.46
C ALA A 171 -5.99 -5.50 11.26
N PHE A 172 -6.19 -4.20 11.47
CA PHE A 172 -6.21 -3.20 10.41
C PHE A 172 -4.85 -2.49 10.23
N SER A 173 -3.81 -2.91 10.93
CA SER A 173 -2.51 -2.23 10.90
C SER A 173 -1.65 -2.60 9.69
N VAL A 174 -1.14 -1.58 8.99
CA VAL A 174 -0.11 -1.72 7.94
C VAL A 174 1.20 -2.25 8.53
N SER A 175 1.53 -1.90 9.78
CA SER A 175 2.81 -2.31 10.40
C SER A 175 2.88 -3.82 10.60
N ARG A 176 1.76 -4.45 10.96
CA ARG A 176 1.67 -5.91 11.06
C ARG A 176 1.83 -6.57 9.70
N LEU A 177 1.10 -6.09 8.69
CA LEU A 177 1.20 -6.59 7.32
C LEU A 177 2.64 -6.52 6.81
N SER A 178 3.28 -5.37 7.03
CA SER A 178 4.66 -5.11 6.64
C SER A 178 5.62 -6.06 7.36
N ARG A 179 5.47 -6.27 8.67
CA ARG A 179 6.34 -7.21 9.40
C ARG A 179 6.21 -8.63 8.86
N ASP A 180 4.98 -9.11 8.65
CA ASP A 180 4.73 -10.47 8.20
C ASP A 180 5.24 -10.69 6.76
N PHE A 181 5.10 -9.69 5.90
CA PHE A 181 5.69 -9.69 4.55
C PHE A 181 7.22 -9.67 4.61
N TYR A 182 7.80 -8.80 5.44
CA TYR A 182 9.25 -8.66 5.58
C TYR A 182 9.91 -9.98 5.99
N GLU A 183 9.36 -10.69 6.98
CA GLU A 183 9.95 -11.96 7.42
C GLU A 183 9.94 -13.01 6.30
N GLN A 184 8.84 -13.12 5.53
CA GLN A 184 8.78 -14.03 4.38
C GLN A 184 9.76 -13.62 3.26
N TYR A 185 9.84 -12.32 2.97
CA TYR A 185 10.77 -11.80 1.97
C TYR A 185 12.24 -12.02 2.38
N LYS A 186 12.55 -11.82 3.66
CA LYS A 186 13.86 -12.06 4.26
C LYS A 186 14.25 -13.54 4.21
N ILE A 187 13.33 -14.45 4.49
CA ILE A 187 13.55 -15.89 4.32
C ILE A 187 13.96 -16.18 2.87
N LYS A 188 13.22 -15.65 1.88
CA LYS A 188 13.57 -15.81 0.46
C LYS A 188 14.91 -15.19 0.09
N TYR A 189 15.27 -14.06 0.70
CA TYR A 189 16.61 -13.48 0.52
C TYR A 189 17.71 -14.45 0.95
N PHE A 190 17.60 -15.05 2.15
CA PHE A 190 18.61 -15.97 2.66
C PHE A 190 18.63 -17.30 1.90
N GLU A 191 17.48 -17.84 1.50
CA GLU A 191 17.41 -19.02 0.63
C GLU A 191 18.19 -18.84 -0.68
N LEU A 192 18.01 -17.68 -1.34
CA LEU A 192 18.77 -17.38 -2.56
C LEU A 192 20.25 -17.16 -2.26
N TYR A 193 20.56 -16.42 -1.19
CA TYR A 193 21.94 -16.16 -0.79
C TYR A 193 22.71 -17.48 -0.56
N ASP A 194 22.16 -18.38 0.25
CA ASP A 194 22.76 -19.67 0.60
C ASP A 194 22.94 -20.56 -0.65
N TYR A 195 21.98 -20.49 -1.59
CA TYR A 195 22.10 -21.15 -2.88
C TYR A 195 23.27 -20.59 -3.70
N LEU A 196 23.40 -19.26 -3.82
CA LEU A 196 24.40 -18.63 -4.67
C LEU A 196 25.84 -18.80 -4.15
N ILE A 197 26.05 -18.70 -2.83
CA ILE A 197 27.41 -18.84 -2.24
C ILE A 197 27.98 -20.26 -2.40
N THR A 198 27.13 -21.26 -2.65
CA THR A 198 27.54 -22.64 -2.93
C THR A 198 27.51 -22.99 -4.42
N ASN A 199 26.97 -22.11 -5.27
CA ASN A 199 26.82 -22.35 -6.69
C ASN A 199 28.15 -22.16 -7.45
N THR A 200 28.60 -23.22 -8.15
CA THR A 200 29.90 -23.21 -8.81
C THR A 200 30.01 -22.20 -9.95
N ASN A 201 28.94 -22.00 -10.73
CA ASN A 201 28.94 -21.03 -11.83
C ASN A 201 28.93 -19.60 -11.30
N PHE A 202 28.14 -19.34 -10.26
CA PHE A 202 28.12 -18.07 -9.55
C PHE A 202 29.49 -17.70 -8.98
N ILE A 203 30.15 -18.62 -8.27
CA ILE A 203 31.49 -18.40 -7.70
C ILE A 203 32.52 -18.09 -8.79
N LYS A 204 32.48 -18.80 -9.92
CA LYS A 204 33.38 -18.55 -11.06
C LYS A 204 33.14 -17.16 -11.64
N GLU A 205 31.88 -16.77 -11.78
CA GLU A 205 31.51 -15.48 -12.34
C GLU A 205 31.89 -14.33 -11.42
N ALA A 206 31.62 -14.45 -10.12
CA ALA A 206 32.06 -13.49 -9.10
C ALA A 206 33.58 -13.23 -9.19
N LYS A 207 34.37 -14.31 -9.31
CA LYS A 207 35.83 -14.22 -9.46
C LYS A 207 36.24 -13.57 -10.78
N ARG A 208 35.53 -13.85 -11.88
CA ARG A 208 35.78 -13.21 -13.18
C ARG A 208 35.56 -11.70 -13.11
N LEU A 209 34.53 -11.27 -12.37
CA LEU A 209 34.22 -9.86 -12.12
C LEU A 209 35.15 -9.20 -11.08
N GLY A 210 36.05 -9.95 -10.46
CA GLY A 210 37.05 -9.43 -9.53
C GLY A 210 36.63 -9.44 -8.05
N TYR A 211 35.52 -10.08 -7.69
CA TYR A 211 35.13 -10.26 -6.30
C TYR A 211 36.01 -11.31 -5.61
N ILE A 212 36.71 -10.88 -4.55
CA ILE A 212 37.48 -11.76 -3.67
C ILE A 212 36.55 -12.43 -2.65
N GLU A 213 35.63 -11.65 -2.08
CA GLU A 213 34.59 -12.10 -1.15
C GLU A 213 33.31 -12.40 -1.94
N ILE A 214 33.00 -13.69 -2.12
CA ILE A 214 31.83 -14.14 -2.89
C ILE A 214 30.54 -13.69 -2.23
N GLU A 215 30.55 -13.61 -0.90
CA GLU A 215 29.47 -13.13 -0.05
C GLU A 215 29.04 -11.69 -0.39
N LYS A 216 29.99 -10.83 -0.79
CA LYS A 216 29.68 -9.47 -1.25
C LYS A 216 28.94 -9.48 -2.57
N PHE A 217 29.40 -10.28 -3.53
CA PHE A 217 28.72 -10.43 -4.81
C PHE A 217 27.32 -11.06 -4.64
N ALA A 218 27.20 -12.11 -3.81
CA ALA A 218 25.92 -12.74 -3.47
C ALA A 218 24.95 -11.74 -2.83
N THR A 219 25.42 -10.92 -1.88
CA THR A 219 24.61 -9.86 -1.27
C THR A 219 24.10 -8.86 -2.30
N THR A 220 24.97 -8.34 -3.17
CA THR A 220 24.58 -7.40 -4.22
C THR A 220 23.62 -8.05 -5.22
N PHE A 221 23.87 -9.30 -5.61
CA PHE A 221 23.03 -10.06 -6.52
C PHE A 221 21.64 -10.30 -5.95
N CYS A 222 21.53 -10.82 -4.72
CA CYS A 222 20.24 -11.03 -4.06
C CYS A 222 19.46 -9.72 -3.94
N LYS A 223 20.10 -8.64 -3.48
CA LYS A 223 19.44 -7.33 -3.33
C LYS A 223 18.91 -6.81 -4.67
N LYS A 224 19.72 -6.89 -5.72
CA LYS A 224 19.32 -6.41 -7.05
C LYS A 224 18.19 -7.26 -7.63
N THR A 225 18.34 -8.58 -7.62
CA THR A 225 17.35 -9.51 -8.18
C THR A 225 16.00 -9.41 -7.47
N LEU A 226 15.98 -9.49 -6.14
CA LEU A 226 14.71 -9.36 -5.41
C LEU A 226 14.15 -7.93 -5.53
N GLY A 227 14.99 -6.90 -5.61
CA GLY A 227 14.58 -5.52 -5.85
C GLY A 227 13.95 -5.29 -7.22
N GLN A 228 14.51 -5.87 -8.28
CA GLN A 228 13.94 -5.85 -9.62
C GLN A 228 12.56 -6.49 -9.65
N ILE A 229 12.40 -7.65 -9.04
CA ILE A 229 11.11 -8.36 -8.96
C ILE A 229 10.08 -7.54 -8.18
N MET A 230 10.48 -6.99 -7.03
CA MET A 230 9.61 -6.11 -6.24
C MET A 230 9.16 -4.88 -7.04
N PHE A 231 10.08 -4.22 -7.73
CA PHE A 231 9.78 -3.05 -8.53
C PHE A 231 8.76 -3.38 -9.63
N ILE A 232 8.96 -4.49 -10.35
CA ILE A 232 8.01 -4.96 -11.35
C ILE A 232 6.64 -5.23 -10.71
N HIS A 233 6.59 -5.78 -9.50
CA HIS A 233 5.35 -6.03 -8.80
C HIS A 233 4.55 -4.74 -8.51
N PHE A 234 5.22 -3.62 -8.22
CA PHE A 234 4.55 -2.31 -8.13
C PHE A 234 4.09 -1.79 -9.50
N VAL A 235 4.93 -1.92 -10.53
CA VAL A 235 4.62 -1.45 -11.88
C VAL A 235 3.42 -2.18 -12.49
N GLN A 236 3.33 -3.50 -12.34
CA GLN A 236 2.21 -4.27 -12.87
C GLN A 236 0.86 -3.84 -12.25
N LYS A 237 0.81 -3.34 -11.01
CA LYS A 237 -0.45 -2.82 -10.42
C LYS A 237 -1.03 -1.65 -11.19
N LYS A 238 -0.19 -0.86 -11.88
CA LYS A 238 -0.63 0.21 -12.79
C LYS A 238 -1.18 -0.30 -14.12
N GLY A 239 -1.18 -1.62 -14.37
CA GLY A 239 -1.58 -2.21 -15.65
C GLY A 239 -0.58 -1.90 -16.77
N TRP A 240 0.71 -1.78 -16.43
CA TRP A 240 1.76 -1.41 -17.36
C TRP A 240 2.59 -2.60 -17.85
N MET A 241 2.26 -3.83 -17.46
CA MET A 241 2.99 -5.02 -17.91
C MET A 241 2.07 -5.84 -18.82
N GLY A 242 2.57 -6.36 -19.95
CA GLY A 242 1.75 -7.18 -20.86
C GLY A 242 0.57 -6.42 -21.47
N VAL A 243 0.78 -5.17 -21.89
CA VAL A 243 -0.28 -4.32 -22.44
C VAL A 243 -0.56 -4.69 -23.90
N GLU A 244 -1.81 -5.00 -24.22
CA GLU A 244 -2.24 -5.32 -25.60
C GLU A 244 -2.66 -4.06 -26.36
N ASN A 245 -3.51 -3.21 -25.77
CA ASN A 245 -4.10 -2.07 -26.45
C ASN A 245 -3.56 -0.75 -25.91
N CYS A 246 -3.99 -0.38 -24.69
CA CYS A 246 -3.79 0.94 -24.10
C CYS A 246 -3.04 0.82 -22.77
N TRP A 247 -1.97 1.60 -22.59
CA TRP A 247 -1.25 1.64 -21.31
C TRP A 247 -2.21 1.79 -20.12
N GLY A 248 -2.11 0.87 -19.17
CA GLY A 248 -3.02 0.77 -18.02
C GLY A 248 -3.98 -0.42 -18.07
N ASP A 249 -4.16 -1.06 -19.23
CA ASP A 249 -4.99 -2.27 -19.41
C ASP A 249 -4.23 -3.59 -19.27
N GLY A 250 -2.93 -3.53 -19.03
CA GLY A 250 -2.06 -4.69 -18.94
C GLY A 250 -2.33 -5.56 -17.73
N ASP A 251 -1.63 -6.68 -17.68
CA ASP A 251 -1.74 -7.70 -16.65
C ASP A 251 -1.23 -7.21 -15.29
N LYS A 252 -2.16 -7.07 -14.33
CA LYS A 252 -1.86 -6.71 -12.93
C LYS A 252 -1.20 -7.83 -12.12
N GLN A 253 -1.11 -9.03 -12.69
CA GLN A 253 -0.46 -10.22 -12.15
C GLN A 253 0.60 -10.79 -13.11
N TYR A 254 1.16 -9.95 -13.99
CA TYR A 254 2.09 -10.33 -15.06
C TYR A 254 3.10 -11.42 -14.68
N LEU A 255 3.93 -11.17 -13.66
CA LEU A 255 4.96 -12.14 -13.26
C LEU A 255 4.43 -13.49 -12.78
N LEU A 256 3.24 -13.53 -12.16
CA LEU A 256 2.63 -14.80 -11.74
C LEU A 256 1.95 -15.49 -12.92
N ASN A 257 1.34 -14.74 -13.84
CA ASN A 257 0.69 -15.33 -15.00
C ASN A 257 1.71 -15.90 -16.00
N THR A 258 2.90 -15.31 -16.11
CA THR A 258 3.99 -15.88 -16.91
C THR A 258 4.46 -17.24 -16.40
N THR A 259 4.30 -17.57 -15.11
CA THR A 259 4.65 -18.92 -14.60
C THR A 259 3.64 -19.99 -15.01
N LYS A 260 2.38 -19.62 -15.24
CA LYS A 260 1.30 -20.58 -15.57
C LYS A 260 1.44 -21.17 -16.96
N SER A 261 1.98 -20.40 -17.91
CA SER A 261 2.22 -20.82 -19.29
C SER A 261 3.64 -21.32 -19.53
N TYR A 262 4.51 -21.23 -18.51
CA TYR A 262 5.92 -21.57 -18.64
C TYR A 262 6.17 -23.07 -18.58
N ASN A 263 6.90 -23.59 -19.55
CA ASN A 263 7.27 -25.00 -19.69
C ASN A 263 8.78 -25.19 -19.94
N GLY A 264 9.59 -24.15 -19.73
CA GLY A 264 11.04 -24.17 -19.92
C GLY A 264 11.78 -24.83 -18.76
N ASN A 265 13.12 -24.79 -18.82
CA ASN A 265 13.97 -25.49 -17.85
C ASN A 265 14.25 -24.64 -16.62
N ASN A 266 14.62 -23.36 -16.80
CA ASN A 266 14.98 -22.48 -15.70
C ASN A 266 14.32 -21.11 -15.82
N TYR A 267 13.33 -20.84 -14.97
CA TYR A 267 12.52 -19.62 -15.05
C TYR A 267 13.34 -18.33 -14.87
N PHE A 268 14.41 -18.39 -14.07
CA PHE A 268 15.27 -17.23 -13.89
C PHE A 268 15.99 -16.88 -15.20
N ASN A 269 16.67 -17.87 -15.78
CA ASN A 269 17.45 -17.68 -17.01
C ASN A 269 16.57 -17.45 -18.24
N ASP A 270 15.46 -18.18 -18.36
CA ASP A 270 14.61 -18.18 -19.55
C ASP A 270 13.64 -16.99 -19.58
N VAL A 271 13.25 -16.44 -18.42
CA VAL A 271 12.21 -15.39 -18.32
C VAL A 271 12.70 -14.15 -17.59
N LEU A 272 13.18 -14.28 -16.35
CA LEU A 272 13.49 -13.12 -15.51
C LEU A 272 14.67 -12.30 -16.03
N GLU A 273 15.78 -12.94 -16.41
CA GLU A 273 16.94 -12.22 -16.94
C GLU A 273 16.66 -11.51 -18.27
N PRO A 274 16.03 -12.16 -19.28
CA PRO A 274 15.58 -11.45 -20.49
C PRO A 274 14.60 -10.31 -20.18
N LEU A 275 13.68 -10.50 -19.24
CA LEU A 275 12.75 -9.44 -18.83
C LEU A 275 13.50 -8.25 -18.23
N PHE A 276 14.44 -8.48 -17.31
CA PHE A 276 15.22 -7.41 -16.69
C PHE A 276 16.10 -6.71 -17.72
N TYR A 277 16.96 -7.47 -18.39
CA TYR A 277 18.10 -6.92 -19.13
C TYR A 277 17.79 -6.59 -20.59
N ASN A 278 16.73 -7.17 -21.18
CA ASN A 278 16.26 -6.78 -22.51
C ASN A 278 14.97 -5.96 -22.44
N ALA A 279 13.93 -6.42 -21.73
CA ALA A 279 12.63 -5.76 -21.76
C ALA A 279 12.63 -4.44 -20.97
N LEU A 280 13.08 -4.45 -19.72
CA LEU A 280 12.98 -3.26 -18.87
C LEU A 280 14.16 -2.29 -19.10
N ASN A 281 15.26 -2.79 -19.68
CA ASN A 281 16.51 -2.05 -19.83
C ASN A 281 16.88 -1.58 -21.25
N VAL A 282 16.21 -2.05 -22.31
CA VAL A 282 16.53 -1.64 -23.68
C VAL A 282 15.35 -0.90 -24.29
N LYS A 283 15.58 0.25 -24.92
CA LYS A 283 14.51 0.94 -25.67
C LYS A 283 14.16 0.13 -26.92
N ARG A 284 12.87 -0.18 -27.10
CA ARG A 284 12.35 -0.92 -28.26
C ARG A 284 11.36 -0.09 -29.05
N THR A 285 11.12 -0.50 -30.29
CA THR A 285 10.07 0.11 -31.11
C THR A 285 8.70 -0.17 -30.49
N ASN A 286 7.96 0.89 -30.17
CA ASN A 286 6.62 0.82 -29.56
C ASN A 286 6.56 -0.02 -28.26
N ASP A 287 7.69 -0.15 -27.56
CA ASP A 287 7.84 -0.91 -26.32
C ASP A 287 7.45 -2.40 -26.40
N LEU A 288 7.36 -2.96 -27.61
CA LEU A 288 6.96 -4.34 -27.83
C LEU A 288 8.04 -5.33 -27.36
N TYR A 289 7.64 -6.29 -26.54
CA TYR A 289 8.44 -7.41 -26.04
C TYR A 289 7.58 -8.68 -26.12
N LEU A 290 8.04 -9.67 -26.90
CA LEU A 290 7.33 -10.94 -27.12
C LEU A 290 5.85 -10.80 -27.56
N GLY A 291 5.51 -9.72 -28.28
CA GLY A 291 4.17 -9.49 -28.83
C GLY A 291 3.29 -8.58 -27.97
N GLU A 292 3.70 -8.26 -26.75
CA GLU A 292 2.97 -7.37 -25.84
C GLU A 292 3.80 -6.12 -25.51
N LYS A 293 3.19 -5.06 -25.02
CA LYS A 293 3.94 -3.86 -24.58
C LYS A 293 4.43 -4.04 -23.15
N VAL A 294 5.73 -3.80 -22.97
CA VAL A 294 6.42 -3.78 -21.67
C VAL A 294 7.31 -2.54 -21.61
N PRO A 295 7.22 -1.69 -20.57
CA PRO A 295 7.83 -0.37 -20.57
C PRO A 295 9.35 -0.46 -20.49
N PHE A 296 10.01 0.52 -21.10
CA PHE A 296 11.41 0.79 -20.84
C PHE A 296 11.53 1.71 -19.61
N LEU A 297 12.28 1.28 -18.59
CA LEU A 297 12.36 1.98 -17.30
C LEU A 297 13.73 2.61 -17.00
N ASN A 298 14.62 2.66 -18.01
CA ASN A 298 16.01 3.06 -17.85
C ASN A 298 16.82 2.20 -16.86
N GLY A 299 18.14 2.32 -16.98
CA GLY A 299 19.06 1.26 -16.63
C GLY A 299 19.64 1.20 -15.22
N GLY A 300 19.24 2.05 -14.28
CA GLY A 300 19.81 1.99 -12.93
C GLY A 300 19.60 0.61 -12.29
N LEU A 301 18.33 0.23 -12.11
CA LEU A 301 17.95 -1.02 -11.47
C LEU A 301 18.06 -2.23 -12.40
N PHE A 302 17.77 -2.06 -13.69
CA PHE A 302 17.66 -3.15 -14.65
C PHE A 302 18.90 -3.38 -15.51
N HIS A 303 20.04 -2.73 -15.24
CA HIS A 303 21.32 -3.19 -15.79
C HIS A 303 21.77 -4.49 -15.11
N PRO A 304 22.53 -5.35 -15.81
CA PRO A 304 23.33 -6.38 -15.16
C PRO A 304 24.22 -5.78 -14.06
N ILE A 305 24.63 -6.60 -13.10
CA ILE A 305 25.64 -6.17 -12.11
C ILE A 305 26.97 -6.15 -12.83
N GLU A 306 27.57 -4.96 -12.94
CA GLU A 306 28.83 -4.78 -13.65
C GLU A 306 28.72 -5.40 -15.06
N ASP A 307 29.69 -6.23 -15.46
CA ASP A 307 29.68 -6.95 -16.74
C ASP A 307 29.26 -8.41 -16.57
N TYR A 308 28.31 -8.72 -15.67
CA TYR A 308 27.76 -10.07 -15.49
C TYR A 308 27.28 -10.66 -16.83
N ASP A 309 27.86 -11.80 -17.22
CA ASP A 309 27.56 -12.50 -18.48
C ASP A 309 26.33 -13.40 -18.38
N TRP A 310 25.19 -12.77 -18.10
CA TRP A 310 23.88 -13.43 -17.95
C TRP A 310 23.41 -14.19 -19.21
N LYS A 311 24.02 -13.94 -20.37
CA LYS A 311 23.64 -14.61 -21.64
C LYS A 311 24.28 -15.99 -21.79
N ASN A 312 25.43 -16.21 -21.16
CA ASN A 312 26.20 -17.45 -21.33
C ASN A 312 26.40 -18.22 -20.01
N ILE A 313 26.00 -17.65 -18.87
CA ILE A 313 26.23 -18.23 -17.55
C ILE A 313 24.90 -18.42 -16.82
N ASP A 314 24.49 -19.68 -16.75
CA ASP A 314 23.32 -20.09 -16.00
C ASP A 314 23.70 -20.41 -14.54
N PHE A 315 23.11 -19.68 -13.60
CA PHE A 315 23.17 -20.02 -12.18
C PHE A 315 22.20 -21.13 -11.81
N CYS A 316 21.22 -21.46 -12.66
CA CYS A 316 20.28 -22.57 -12.48
C CYS A 316 19.47 -22.51 -11.17
N ILE A 317 19.06 -21.31 -10.75
CA ILE A 317 18.24 -21.13 -9.53
C ILE A 317 16.96 -21.97 -9.66
N PRO A 318 16.65 -22.88 -8.72
CA PRO A 318 15.52 -23.82 -8.86
C PRO A 318 14.18 -23.09 -9.07
N ASN A 319 13.32 -23.63 -9.95
CA ASN A 319 12.01 -23.02 -10.22
C ASN A 319 11.15 -22.90 -8.96
N ASP A 320 11.25 -23.87 -8.05
CA ASP A 320 10.54 -23.90 -6.77
C ASP A 320 10.87 -22.68 -5.87
N TYR A 321 12.02 -22.03 -6.05
CA TYR A 321 12.33 -20.78 -5.36
C TYR A 321 11.38 -19.65 -5.78
N TRP A 322 11.04 -19.58 -7.07
CA TRP A 322 10.22 -18.53 -7.66
C TRP A 322 8.73 -18.83 -7.51
N TYR A 323 8.30 -20.04 -7.84
CA TYR A 323 6.92 -20.46 -7.76
C TYR A 323 6.80 -21.98 -7.53
N ASN A 324 5.85 -22.41 -6.72
CA ASN A 324 5.63 -23.84 -6.43
C ASN A 324 4.18 -24.15 -6.00
N GLU A 325 3.84 -25.44 -5.93
CA GLU A 325 2.52 -25.93 -5.52
C GLU A 325 2.20 -25.68 -4.04
N GLU A 326 3.23 -25.58 -3.20
CA GLU A 326 3.09 -25.24 -1.78
C GLU A 326 2.76 -23.75 -1.55
N ASP A 327 2.69 -22.98 -2.63
CA ASP A 327 2.33 -21.56 -2.63
C ASP A 327 3.27 -20.73 -1.73
N ASN A 328 4.54 -21.12 -1.69
CA ASN A 328 5.56 -20.48 -0.86
C ASN A 328 6.77 -19.96 -1.65
N GLY A 329 6.75 -20.01 -2.99
CA GLY A 329 7.77 -19.36 -3.83
C GLY A 329 7.71 -17.84 -3.73
N LEU A 330 8.79 -17.14 -4.13
CA LEU A 330 8.84 -15.67 -4.04
C LEU A 330 7.66 -15.00 -4.76
N LEU A 331 7.34 -15.42 -5.99
CA LEU A 331 6.23 -14.85 -6.76
C LEU A 331 4.86 -15.20 -6.18
N ASN A 332 4.72 -16.41 -5.59
CA ASN A 332 3.53 -16.76 -4.80
C ASN A 332 3.36 -15.79 -3.64
N ILE A 333 4.40 -15.65 -2.80
CA ILE A 333 4.40 -14.75 -1.64
C ILE A 333 3.97 -13.35 -2.06
N LEU A 334 4.58 -12.76 -3.08
CA LEU A 334 4.20 -11.42 -3.57
C LEU A 334 2.74 -11.34 -3.98
N SER A 335 2.20 -12.36 -4.66
CA SER A 335 0.80 -12.37 -5.09
C SER A 335 -0.22 -12.39 -3.94
N HIS A 336 0.19 -12.77 -2.73
CA HIS A 336 -0.70 -12.81 -1.55
C HIS A 336 -0.93 -11.44 -0.93
N TYR A 337 -0.02 -10.51 -1.19
CA TYR A 337 -0.06 -9.17 -0.63
C TYR A 337 -0.72 -8.22 -1.61
N ASN A 338 -1.57 -7.32 -1.08
CA ASN A 338 -2.00 -6.16 -1.85
C ASN A 338 -0.84 -5.16 -1.88
N PHE A 339 -0.57 -4.60 -3.05
CA PHE A 339 0.46 -3.57 -3.23
C PHE A 339 -0.22 -2.29 -3.68
N THR A 340 0.17 -1.19 -3.06
CA THR A 340 -0.29 0.14 -3.45
C THR A 340 0.87 0.94 -4.02
N VAL A 341 0.60 1.72 -5.05
CA VAL A 341 1.55 2.68 -5.63
C VAL A 341 1.35 4.08 -5.07
N ASP A 342 0.27 4.26 -4.29
CA ASP A 342 -0.03 5.51 -3.62
C ASP A 342 0.72 5.55 -2.29
N GLU A 343 1.53 6.58 -2.08
CA GLU A 343 2.09 6.88 -0.77
C GLU A 343 0.93 7.29 0.15
N SER A 344 0.62 6.44 1.13
CA SER A 344 -0.47 6.67 2.06
C SER A 344 -0.27 7.97 2.87
N ASN A 345 -1.34 8.75 3.04
CA ASN A 345 -1.32 9.87 3.97
C ASN A 345 -1.15 9.32 5.41
N PRO A 346 -0.40 9.95 6.32
CA PRO A 346 -0.30 9.50 7.72
C PRO A 346 -1.65 9.23 8.40
N GLU A 347 -2.69 9.96 8.00
CA GLU A 347 -4.06 9.87 8.51
C GLU A 347 -4.94 8.90 7.70
N GLU A 348 -4.51 8.50 6.51
CA GLU A 348 -5.23 7.57 5.64
C GLU A 348 -4.29 6.51 5.07
N GLN A 349 -4.42 5.31 5.62
CA GLN A 349 -3.57 4.18 5.27
C GLN A 349 -4.40 3.08 4.62
N GLU A 350 -4.04 2.73 3.39
CA GLU A 350 -4.47 1.48 2.79
C GLU A 350 -3.66 0.34 3.43
N VAL A 351 -4.34 -0.74 3.82
CA VAL A 351 -3.68 -1.92 4.38
C VAL A 351 -3.10 -2.75 3.23
N ALA A 352 -2.01 -2.23 2.68
CA ALA A 352 -1.27 -2.74 1.53
C ALA A 352 0.24 -2.49 1.73
N ILE A 353 1.06 -3.18 0.95
CA ILE A 353 2.51 -2.96 0.87
C ILE A 353 2.76 -1.74 -0.01
N ASP A 354 3.49 -0.76 0.51
CA ASP A 354 3.84 0.47 -0.19
C ASP A 354 5.35 0.51 -0.56
N PRO A 355 5.78 1.45 -1.43
CA PRO A 355 7.18 1.56 -1.83
C PRO A 355 8.13 1.94 -0.68
N GLU A 356 7.66 2.66 0.35
CA GLU A 356 8.48 3.00 1.53
C GLU A 356 8.97 1.71 2.22
N MET A 357 8.14 0.67 2.24
CA MET A 357 8.55 -0.60 2.79
C MET A 357 9.83 -1.14 2.14
N LEU A 358 10.08 -0.89 0.84
CA LEU A 358 11.32 -1.32 0.19
C LEU A 358 12.55 -0.76 0.90
N GLY A 359 12.53 0.52 1.26
CA GLY A 359 13.62 1.16 2.01
C GLY A 359 13.89 0.42 3.31
N LYS A 360 12.84 0.18 4.10
CA LYS A 360 12.93 -0.54 5.38
C LYS A 360 13.44 -1.97 5.22
N ILE A 361 13.02 -2.69 4.17
CA ILE A 361 13.49 -4.05 3.88
C ILE A 361 14.98 -4.01 3.54
N PHE A 362 15.40 -3.14 2.62
CA PHE A 362 16.80 -3.03 2.20
C PHE A 362 17.72 -2.60 3.35
N GLU A 363 17.28 -1.64 4.18
CA GLU A 363 17.94 -1.25 5.43
C GLU A 363 18.06 -2.40 6.42
N SER A 364 16.98 -3.16 6.58
CA SER A 364 16.93 -4.24 7.54
C SER A 364 17.81 -5.43 7.13
N LEU A 365 18.00 -5.61 5.82
CA LEU A 365 18.95 -6.55 5.19
C LEU A 365 20.39 -5.99 5.09
N LEU A 366 20.64 -4.71 5.44
CA LEU A 366 22.00 -4.20 5.65
C LEU A 366 22.50 -4.65 7.02
N ASP A 367 23.75 -5.09 7.03
CA ASP A 367 24.40 -5.71 8.17
C ASP A 367 24.45 -4.73 9.36
N THR A 368 24.17 -5.23 10.56
CA THR A 368 24.01 -4.41 11.79
C THR A 368 25.23 -3.55 12.14
N LYS A 369 26.40 -3.86 11.57
CA LYS A 369 27.66 -3.14 11.79
C LYS A 369 27.81 -1.85 10.96
N ASP A 370 27.08 -1.71 9.84
CA ASP A 370 27.20 -0.56 8.94
C ASP A 370 26.15 0.54 9.20
N ARG A 371 25.15 0.28 10.05
CA ARG A 371 24.07 1.25 10.32
C ARG A 371 24.50 2.48 11.09
N SER A 372 25.35 2.31 12.11
CA SER A 372 25.82 3.42 12.94
C SER A 372 26.92 4.25 12.27
N SER A 373 27.64 3.68 11.30
CA SER A 373 28.73 4.34 10.58
C SER A 373 28.24 5.12 9.35
N LEU A 374 27.12 4.73 8.74
CA LEU A 374 26.55 5.39 7.54
C LEU A 374 25.45 6.41 7.83
N GLY A 375 24.84 6.40 9.02
CA GLY A 375 23.79 7.38 9.38
C GLY A 375 22.46 7.20 8.63
N ALA A 376 22.27 6.10 7.93
CA ALA A 376 21.06 5.77 7.18
C ALA A 376 19.91 5.40 8.14
N PHE A 377 19.12 6.41 8.53
CA PHE A 377 17.89 6.23 9.29
C PHE A 377 16.75 6.86 8.52
N TYR A 378 15.75 6.06 8.16
CA TYR A 378 14.54 6.57 7.52
C TYR A 378 13.83 7.60 8.41
N THR A 379 13.47 8.75 7.83
CA THR A 379 12.77 9.82 8.55
C THR A 379 11.29 9.44 8.73
N PRO A 380 10.73 9.49 9.96
CA PRO A 380 9.31 9.20 10.19
C PRO A 380 8.38 9.99 9.26
N ARG A 381 7.34 9.33 8.74
CA ARG A 381 6.46 9.90 7.72
C ARG A 381 5.76 11.18 8.17
N GLU A 382 5.37 11.25 9.44
CA GLU A 382 4.74 12.44 10.02
C GLU A 382 5.68 13.66 9.96
N ILE A 383 6.99 13.43 10.13
CA ILE A 383 8.01 14.48 10.06
C ILE A 383 8.20 14.90 8.60
N VAL A 384 8.35 13.95 7.67
CA VAL A 384 8.47 14.25 6.23
C VAL A 384 7.25 15.03 5.74
N HIS A 385 6.05 14.56 6.10
CA HIS A 385 4.79 15.20 5.72
C HIS A 385 4.73 16.64 6.25
N PHE A 386 5.00 16.85 7.54
CA PHE A 386 5.03 18.18 8.13
C PHE A 386 6.07 19.10 7.45
N MET A 387 7.28 18.61 7.19
CA MET A 387 8.32 19.40 6.52
C MET A 387 7.91 19.80 5.11
N CYS A 388 7.30 18.89 4.34
CA CYS A 388 6.79 19.17 3.00
C CYS A 388 5.63 20.17 3.04
N GLU A 389 4.64 19.97 3.92
CA GLU A 389 3.49 20.87 4.07
C GLU A 389 3.93 22.30 4.39
N GLU A 390 4.75 22.48 5.42
CA GLU A 390 5.22 23.81 5.85
C GLU A 390 6.08 24.46 4.77
N SER A 391 6.99 23.71 4.14
CA SER A 391 7.89 24.24 3.10
C SER A 391 7.10 24.69 1.86
N LEU A 392 6.13 23.89 1.42
CA LEU A 392 5.25 24.23 0.31
C LEU A 392 4.36 25.41 0.66
N ALA A 393 3.77 25.44 1.85
CA ALA A 393 2.90 26.51 2.29
C ALA A 393 3.64 27.86 2.34
N VAL A 394 4.82 27.90 2.94
CA VAL A 394 5.67 29.11 3.00
C VAL A 394 6.03 29.58 1.60
N ARG A 395 6.43 28.65 0.72
CA ARG A 395 6.88 29.01 -0.63
C ARG A 395 5.74 29.51 -1.50
N LEU A 396 4.62 28.80 -1.52
CA LEU A 396 3.43 29.21 -2.27
C LEU A 396 2.89 30.55 -1.78
N ALA A 397 2.78 30.76 -0.47
CA ALA A 397 2.34 32.04 0.08
C ALA A 397 3.24 33.21 -0.37
N LYS A 398 4.56 32.98 -0.40
CA LYS A 398 5.52 33.98 -0.88
C LYS A 398 5.38 34.29 -2.37
N ASP A 399 5.31 33.27 -3.20
CA ASP A 399 5.36 33.43 -4.67
C ASP A 399 4.02 33.94 -5.23
N THR A 400 2.91 33.65 -4.55
CA THR A 400 1.56 34.12 -4.93
C THR A 400 1.12 35.40 -4.19
N GLY A 401 1.76 35.73 -3.07
CA GLY A 401 1.39 36.86 -2.21
C GLY A 401 0.19 36.60 -1.30
N PHE A 402 -0.27 35.35 -1.19
CA PHE A 402 -1.39 34.98 -0.32
C PHE A 402 -1.01 34.86 1.15
N ASP A 403 -2.04 34.91 2.00
CA ASP A 403 -1.91 34.60 3.42
C ASP A 403 -1.45 33.15 3.62
N TYR A 404 -0.44 32.99 4.46
CA TYR A 404 0.12 31.69 4.84
C TYR A 404 -0.94 30.73 5.38
N HIS A 405 -1.82 31.20 6.26
CA HIS A 405 -2.80 30.33 6.92
C HIS A 405 -3.81 29.75 5.93
N SER A 406 -4.21 30.54 4.94
CA SER A 406 -5.13 30.13 3.88
C SER A 406 -4.50 29.06 2.97
N ILE A 407 -3.24 29.24 2.58
CA ILE A 407 -2.49 28.24 1.79
C ILE A 407 -2.21 26.97 2.60
N ALA A 408 -1.80 27.09 3.86
CA ALA A 408 -1.55 25.95 4.73
C ALA A 408 -2.84 25.13 4.96
N ASN A 409 -3.97 25.81 5.16
CA ASN A 409 -5.27 25.15 5.27
C ASN A 409 -5.68 24.49 3.95
N TYR A 410 -5.41 25.12 2.81
CA TYR A 410 -5.67 24.51 1.51
C TYR A 410 -4.86 23.22 1.31
N ILE A 411 -3.56 23.23 1.62
CA ILE A 411 -2.69 22.05 1.50
C ILE A 411 -3.20 20.91 2.40
N ARG A 412 -3.59 21.20 3.65
CA ARG A 412 -4.02 20.20 4.63
C ARG A 412 -5.42 19.65 4.38
N TYR A 413 -6.34 20.50 3.96
CA TYR A 413 -7.77 20.18 3.95
C TYR A 413 -8.38 20.10 2.55
N GLY A 414 -7.71 20.63 1.52
CA GLY A 414 -8.13 20.57 0.13
C GLY A 414 -9.58 21.01 -0.11
N ASP A 415 -10.31 20.21 -0.90
CA ASP A 415 -11.70 20.44 -1.32
C ASP A 415 -12.73 20.46 -0.17
N ALA A 416 -12.33 20.09 1.05
CA ALA A 416 -13.22 20.08 2.21
C ALA A 416 -13.56 21.48 2.75
N LEU A 417 -12.82 22.50 2.33
CA LEU A 417 -13.08 23.87 2.73
C LEU A 417 -14.35 24.38 2.04
N LYS A 418 -15.12 25.20 2.76
CA LYS A 418 -16.30 25.92 2.24
C LYS A 418 -15.98 26.84 1.04
N GLU A 419 -14.70 27.00 0.69
CA GLU A 419 -14.17 27.95 -0.28
C GLU A 419 -13.72 27.29 -1.59
N THR A 420 -14.52 26.36 -2.12
CA THR A 420 -14.23 25.73 -3.41
C THR A 420 -14.06 26.77 -4.55
N GLU A 421 -14.73 27.93 -4.44
CA GLU A 421 -14.59 29.04 -5.39
C GLU A 421 -13.24 29.78 -5.28
N TYR A 422 -12.65 29.85 -4.08
CA TYR A 422 -11.33 30.47 -3.87
C TYR A 422 -10.22 29.59 -4.46
N ILE A 423 -10.29 28.28 -4.26
CA ILE A 423 -9.32 27.33 -4.81
C ILE A 423 -9.37 27.33 -6.35
N GLN A 424 -10.57 27.32 -6.95
CA GLN A 424 -10.73 27.32 -8.40
C GLN A 424 -10.23 28.61 -9.07
N THR A 425 -10.36 29.75 -8.39
CA THR A 425 -9.83 31.03 -8.90
C THR A 425 -8.30 31.07 -8.85
N LEU A 426 -7.67 30.30 -7.95
CA LEU A 426 -6.22 30.26 -7.75
C LEU A 426 -5.51 29.07 -8.40
N ALA A 427 -6.25 28.07 -8.87
CA ALA A 427 -5.70 26.81 -9.37
C ALA A 427 -4.61 27.02 -10.43
N LYS A 428 -4.82 27.95 -11.36
CA LYS A 428 -3.88 28.22 -12.45
C LYS A 428 -2.57 28.84 -11.95
N GLU A 429 -2.63 29.81 -11.05
CA GLU A 429 -1.43 30.45 -10.49
C GLU A 429 -0.64 29.48 -9.61
N ILE A 430 -1.35 28.64 -8.84
CA ILE A 430 -0.74 27.58 -8.01
C ILE A 430 -0.06 26.54 -8.91
N ASP A 431 -0.72 26.05 -9.96
CA ASP A 431 -0.13 25.10 -10.92
C ASP A 431 1.13 25.68 -11.59
N GLU A 432 1.08 26.95 -12.03
CA GLU A 432 2.23 27.64 -12.61
C GLU A 432 3.39 27.72 -11.61
N CYS A 433 3.13 28.05 -10.35
CA CYS A 433 4.16 28.06 -9.31
C CYS A 433 4.76 26.67 -9.09
N ILE A 434 3.93 25.65 -8.86
CA ILE A 434 4.36 24.28 -8.56
C ILE A 434 5.16 23.70 -9.73
N SER A 435 4.76 23.94 -10.97
CA SER A 435 5.46 23.45 -12.17
C SER A 435 6.91 23.94 -12.29
N ASN A 436 7.24 25.05 -11.63
CA ASN A 436 8.57 25.66 -11.62
C ASN A 436 9.40 25.27 -10.39
N TYR A 437 8.82 24.58 -9.41
CA TYR A 437 9.54 24.16 -8.22
C TYR A 437 10.48 23.01 -8.53
N THR A 438 11.72 23.13 -8.04
CA THR A 438 12.70 22.05 -8.07
C THR A 438 12.90 21.59 -6.63
N ILE A 439 12.68 20.30 -6.38
CA ILE A 439 12.92 19.69 -5.08
C ILE A 439 14.33 19.12 -5.10
N VAL A 440 15.11 19.47 -4.07
CA VAL A 440 16.46 18.95 -3.88
C VAL A 440 16.53 18.36 -2.49
N ASP A 441 16.74 17.06 -2.42
CA ASP A 441 17.15 16.37 -1.21
C ASP A 441 18.62 15.95 -1.40
N PRO A 442 19.57 16.58 -0.71
CA PRO A 442 20.99 16.26 -0.85
C PRO A 442 21.38 14.94 -0.17
N ALA A 443 20.47 14.29 0.55
CA ALA A 443 20.70 13.07 1.31
C ALA A 443 19.44 12.18 1.30
N VAL A 444 19.03 11.75 0.09
CA VAL A 444 17.84 10.92 -0.19
C VAL A 444 17.83 9.51 0.45
N GLY A 445 18.82 9.19 1.29
CA GLY A 445 18.98 7.89 1.94
C GLY A 445 19.93 7.95 3.12
#